data_AF-A0A661AKX0-F1
#
_entry.id   AF-A0A661AKX0-F1
#
_cell.length_a   1.000
_cell.length_b   1.000
_cell.length_c   1.000
_cell.angle_alpha   90.00
_cell.angle_beta   90.00
_cell.angle_gamma   90.00
#
_symmetry.space_group_name_H-M   'P 1'
#
loop_
_entity.id
_entity.type
_entity.pdbx_description
1 polymer ?
#
loop_
_entity_poly.entity_id
_entity_poly.type
_entity_poly.pdbx_seq_one_letter_code
_entity_poly.pdbx_strand_id
1 'polypeptide(L)'
;IRTGINNLAGTPSVVFGLFGLAVFVKLLGFGVSVLSGSLTLGILILPVFIKASEEAIKSVPRVLREASLALGATRWQTVKNVVLPSALPGILTGAILGVGRAAGETAPILFTAATFYTAHLPRSLFDEVMALPYHIYALMTEGTFPEKQVPIAFGTAVVLLLLVLGINSFAIWLRYRRRRAW
;
A
#
# COMPACT_ATOMS: atom_id res chain seq x y z
N ILE A 1 -13.15 16.00 5.71
CA ILE A 1 -12.65 14.71 5.17
C ILE A 1 -11.81 14.91 3.90
N ARG A 2 -12.36 15.43 2.78
CA ARG A 2 -11.61 15.65 1.53
C ARG A 2 -10.35 16.52 1.69
N THR A 3 -10.44 17.60 2.46
CA THR A 3 -9.28 18.45 2.79
C THR A 3 -8.18 17.67 3.52
N GLY A 4 -8.54 16.82 4.49
CA GLY A 4 -7.58 15.98 5.20
C GLY A 4 -6.89 14.96 4.29
N ILE A 5 -7.64 14.33 3.38
CA ILE A 5 -7.08 13.40 2.38
C ILE A 5 -6.13 14.13 1.43
N ASN A 6 -6.49 15.35 0.99
CA ASN A 6 -5.64 16.15 0.13
C ASN A 6 -4.37 16.61 0.85
N ASN A 7 -4.47 16.97 2.13
CA ASN A 7 -3.31 17.30 2.94
C ASN A 7 -2.37 16.08 3.06
N LEU A 8 -2.90 14.90 3.39
CA LEU A 8 -2.10 13.67 3.45
C LEU A 8 -1.48 13.31 2.10
N ALA A 9 -2.18 13.52 0.99
CA ALA A 9 -1.63 13.26 -0.34
C ALA A 9 -0.51 14.23 -0.74
N GLY A 10 -0.47 15.44 -0.16
CA GLY A 10 0.58 16.43 -0.38
C GLY A 10 1.78 16.28 0.56
N THR A 11 1.67 15.46 1.59
CA THR A 11 2.74 15.25 2.57
C THR A 11 3.88 14.38 2.00
N PRO A 12 5.15 14.78 2.14
CA PRO A 12 6.29 13.94 1.73
C PRO A 12 6.35 12.59 2.47
N SER A 13 6.79 11.52 1.80
CA SER A 13 6.83 10.15 2.37
C SER A 13 7.73 10.04 3.62
N VAL A 14 8.80 10.83 3.70
CA VAL A 14 9.68 10.89 4.89
C VAL A 14 8.93 11.32 6.15
N VAL A 15 7.97 12.24 6.03
CA VAL A 15 7.17 12.72 7.17
C VAL A 15 6.31 11.59 7.73
N PHE A 16 5.78 10.71 6.86
CA PHE A 16 5.09 9.50 7.31
C PHE A 16 6.02 8.55 8.06
N GLY A 17 7.26 8.38 7.61
CA GLY A 17 8.28 7.60 8.32
C GLY A 17 8.57 8.13 9.72
N LEU A 18 8.81 9.44 9.85
CA LEU A 18 9.04 10.08 11.14
C LEU A 18 7.81 10.01 12.04
N PHE A 19 6.61 10.15 11.49
CA PHE A 19 5.36 9.95 12.22
C PHE A 19 5.26 8.51 12.75
N GLY A 20 5.55 7.51 11.91
CA GLY A 20 5.53 6.10 12.31
C GLY A 20 6.54 5.80 13.42
N LEU A 21 7.73 6.39 13.36
CA LEU A 21 8.74 6.30 14.41
C LEU A 21 8.25 6.93 15.72
N ALA A 22 7.67 8.12 15.67
CA ALA A 22 7.19 8.79 16.87
C ALA A 22 6.02 8.03 17.52
N VAL A 23 5.06 7.56 16.72
CA VAL A 23 3.82 6.98 17.21
C VAL A 23 3.94 5.48 17.45
N PHE A 24 4.29 4.69 16.44
CA PHE A 24 4.26 3.23 16.55
C PHE A 24 5.49 2.68 17.27
N VAL A 25 6.68 3.16 16.90
CA VAL A 25 7.94 2.67 17.48
C VAL A 25 8.12 3.17 18.92
N LYS A 26 8.01 4.49 19.14
CA LYS A 26 8.29 5.10 20.45
C LYS A 26 7.07 5.14 21.39
N LEU A 27 5.95 5.73 20.95
CA LEU A 27 4.81 5.98 21.83
C LEU A 27 4.02 4.70 22.17
N LEU A 28 3.81 3.81 21.19
CA LEU A 28 3.15 2.51 21.42
C LEU A 28 4.14 1.40 21.82
N GLY A 29 5.45 1.66 21.73
CA GLY A 29 6.48 0.71 22.15
C GLY A 29 6.60 -0.54 21.27
N PHE A 30 6.16 -0.51 20.01
CA PHE A 30 6.26 -1.66 19.11
C PHE A 30 7.68 -1.92 18.59
N GLY A 31 8.61 -1.00 18.86
CA GLY A 31 9.96 -1.07 18.30
C GLY A 31 10.00 -0.93 16.78
N VAL A 32 11.20 -0.97 16.22
CA VAL A 32 11.39 -1.11 14.78
C VAL A 32 10.92 -2.51 14.41
N SER A 33 9.84 -2.61 13.63
CA SER A 33 9.17 -3.90 13.42
C SER A 33 8.28 -3.95 12.20
N VAL A 34 7.93 -5.16 11.74
CA VAL A 34 6.94 -5.37 10.66
C VAL A 34 5.64 -4.64 10.94
N LEU A 35 5.16 -4.67 12.18
CA LEU A 35 3.93 -4.00 12.57
C LEU A 35 4.04 -2.49 12.40
N SER A 36 5.09 -1.88 12.95
CA SER A 36 5.35 -0.43 12.81
C SER A 36 5.47 -0.01 11.34
N GLY A 37 6.19 -0.78 10.52
CA GLY A 37 6.34 -0.52 9.09
C GLY A 37 5.04 -0.64 8.31
N SER A 38 4.29 -1.72 8.52
CA SER A 38 3.03 -1.97 7.82
C SER A 38 1.95 -0.93 8.14
N LEU A 39 1.83 -0.51 9.40
CA LEU A 39 0.92 0.57 9.79
C LEU A 39 1.31 1.91 9.15
N THR A 40 2.61 2.23 9.13
CA THR A 40 3.13 3.45 8.52
C THR A 40 2.87 3.51 7.02
N LEU A 41 3.20 2.42 6.31
CA LEU A 41 2.90 2.29 4.88
C LEU A 41 1.40 2.32 4.60
N GLY A 42 0.59 1.71 5.48
CA GLY A 42 -0.87 1.75 5.41
C GLY A 42 -1.41 3.18 5.43
N ILE A 43 -0.90 4.03 6.32
CA ILE A 43 -1.26 5.45 6.38
C ILE A 43 -0.81 6.19 5.11
N LEU A 44 0.38 5.89 4.59
CA LEU A 44 0.90 6.51 3.37
C LEU A 44 0.03 6.21 2.14
N ILE A 45 -0.48 4.97 2.01
CA ILE A 45 -1.32 4.58 0.86
C ILE A 45 -2.79 4.96 1.04
N LEU A 46 -3.21 5.30 2.26
CA LEU A 46 -4.60 5.59 2.59
C LEU A 46 -5.23 6.66 1.67
N PRO A 47 -4.57 7.80 1.36
CA PRO A 47 -5.15 8.81 0.48
C PRO A 47 -5.41 8.31 -0.94
N VAL A 48 -4.50 7.47 -1.46
CA VAL A 48 -4.63 6.86 -2.79
C VAL A 48 -5.79 5.89 -2.80
N PHE A 49 -5.88 5.04 -1.77
CA PHE A 49 -6.96 4.06 -1.64
C PHE A 49 -8.34 4.73 -1.50
N ILE A 50 -8.44 5.80 -0.69
CA ILE A 50 -9.70 6.53 -0.51
C ILE A 50 -10.13 7.21 -1.82
N LYS A 51 -9.24 7.91 -2.52
CA LYS A 51 -9.58 8.57 -3.79
C LYS A 51 -10.04 7.56 -4.84
N ALA A 52 -9.33 6.45 -4.98
CA ALA A 52 -9.73 5.39 -5.91
C ALA A 52 -11.09 4.77 -5.55
N SER A 53 -11.36 4.58 -4.26
CA SER A 53 -12.65 4.07 -3.78
C SER A 53 -13.80 5.06 -4.01
N GLU A 54 -13.55 6.35 -3.79
CA GLU A 54 -14.52 7.42 -4.02
C GLU A 54 -14.93 7.49 -5.49
N GLU A 55 -13.96 7.47 -6.40
CA GLU A 55 -14.23 7.50 -7.84
C GLU A 55 -14.96 6.24 -8.32
N ALA A 56 -14.59 5.06 -7.79
CA ALA A 56 -15.29 3.82 -8.06
C ALA A 56 -16.77 3.88 -7.64
N ILE A 57 -17.06 4.42 -6.46
CA ILE A 57 -18.44 4.58 -5.97
C ILE A 57 -19.21 5.60 -6.82
N LYS A 58 -18.58 6.72 -7.19
CA LYS A 58 -19.21 7.75 -8.04
C LYS A 58 -19.53 7.25 -9.45
N SER A 59 -18.74 6.30 -9.98
CA SER A 59 -19.00 5.72 -11.30
C SER A 59 -20.26 4.85 -11.38
N VAL A 60 -20.85 4.46 -10.23
CA VAL A 60 -22.10 3.69 -10.20
C VAL A 60 -23.26 4.59 -10.66
N PRO A 61 -23.98 4.23 -11.75
CA PRO A 61 -25.09 5.03 -12.27
C PRO A 61 -26.14 5.37 -11.20
N ARG A 62 -26.61 6.61 -11.19
CA ARG A 62 -27.65 7.07 -10.23
C ARG A 62 -28.96 6.29 -10.39
N VAL A 63 -29.31 5.92 -11.61
CA VAL A 63 -30.52 5.15 -11.94
C VAL A 63 -30.62 3.86 -11.13
N LEU A 64 -29.51 3.14 -10.91
CA LEU A 64 -29.50 1.91 -10.10
C LEU A 64 -29.85 2.17 -8.63
N ARG A 65 -29.45 3.34 -8.11
CA ARG A 65 -29.73 3.74 -6.73
C ARG A 65 -31.19 4.13 -6.58
N GLU A 66 -31.71 4.90 -7.53
CA GLU A 66 -33.10 5.34 -7.56
C GLU A 66 -34.06 4.16 -7.74
N ALA A 67 -33.75 3.22 -8.64
CA ALA A 67 -34.52 2.00 -8.82
C ALA A 67 -34.57 1.14 -7.55
N SER A 68 -33.44 0.97 -6.86
CA SER A 68 -33.40 0.25 -5.59
C SER A 68 -34.28 0.91 -4.52
N LEU A 69 -34.24 2.23 -4.40
CA LEU A 69 -35.07 2.98 -3.44
C LEU A 69 -36.56 2.91 -3.82
N ALA A 70 -36.89 2.97 -5.11
CA ALA A 70 -38.27 2.88 -5.62
C ALA A 70 -38.91 1.51 -5.32
N LEU A 71 -38.12 0.45 -5.22
CA LEU A 71 -38.56 -0.89 -4.80
C LEU A 71 -38.74 -1.03 -3.27
N GLY A 72 -38.67 0.08 -2.52
CA GLY A 72 -38.83 0.09 -1.07
C GLY A 72 -37.57 -0.31 -0.29
N ALA A 73 -36.41 -0.43 -0.95
CA ALA A 73 -35.16 -0.69 -0.23
C ALA A 73 -34.72 0.53 0.59
N THR A 74 -34.14 0.26 1.76
CA THR A 74 -33.50 1.28 2.58
C THR A 74 -32.18 1.75 1.96
N ARG A 75 -31.74 2.97 2.31
CA ARG A 75 -30.44 3.51 1.86
C ARG A 75 -29.27 2.57 2.15
N TRP A 76 -29.29 1.87 3.30
CA TRP A 76 -28.26 0.90 3.65
C TRP A 76 -28.27 -0.34 2.76
N GLN A 77 -29.47 -0.88 2.45
CA GLN A 77 -29.62 -2.00 1.51
C GLN A 77 -29.14 -1.61 0.11
N THR A 78 -29.48 -0.41 -0.38
CA THR A 78 -28.98 0.10 -1.66
C THR A 78 -27.45 0.21 -1.67
N VAL A 79 -26.84 0.73 -0.60
CA VAL A 79 -25.37 0.81 -0.52
C VAL A 79 -24.73 -0.57 -0.51
N LYS A 80 -25.19 -1.47 0.37
CA LYS A 80 -24.60 -2.81 0.56
C LYS A 80 -24.80 -3.72 -0.65
N ASN A 81 -25.98 -3.72 -1.26
CA ASN A 81 -26.36 -4.73 -2.25
C ASN A 81 -26.24 -4.24 -3.70
N VAL A 82 -26.23 -2.92 -3.93
CA VAL A 82 -26.18 -2.35 -5.29
C VAL A 82 -24.89 -1.57 -5.49
N VAL A 83 -24.63 -0.55 -4.67
CA VAL A 83 -23.49 0.35 -4.90
C VAL A 83 -22.16 -0.32 -4.65
N LEU A 84 -22.00 -0.98 -3.50
CA LEU A 84 -20.73 -1.58 -3.08
C LEU A 84 -20.29 -2.71 -4.01
N PRO A 85 -21.16 -3.67 -4.42
CA PRO A 85 -20.76 -4.72 -5.35
C PRO A 85 -20.40 -4.17 -6.74
N SER A 86 -21.16 -3.19 -7.25
CA SER A 86 -20.85 -2.56 -8.55
C SER A 86 -19.56 -1.74 -8.52
N ALA A 87 -19.23 -1.09 -7.39
CA ALA A 87 -18.00 -0.31 -7.23
C ALA A 87 -16.77 -1.18 -6.88
N LEU A 88 -16.97 -2.41 -6.39
CA LEU A 88 -15.92 -3.29 -5.89
C LEU A 88 -14.76 -3.49 -6.89
N PRO A 89 -14.99 -3.71 -8.21
CA PRO A 89 -13.89 -3.84 -9.16
C PRO A 89 -13.04 -2.56 -9.26
N GLY A 90 -13.62 -1.38 -9.04
CA GLY A 90 -12.89 -0.12 -9.01
C GLY A 90 -12.07 0.02 -7.73
N ILE A 91 -12.68 -0.26 -6.57
CA ILE A 91 -12.01 -0.25 -5.25
C ILE A 91 -10.80 -1.19 -5.23
N LEU A 92 -10.95 -2.41 -5.76
CA LEU A 92 -9.87 -3.39 -5.86
C LEU A 92 -8.70 -2.88 -6.72
N THR A 93 -8.95 -2.03 -7.72
CA THR A 93 -7.87 -1.44 -8.52
C THR A 93 -7.07 -0.45 -7.70
N GLY A 94 -7.77 0.40 -6.93
CA GLY A 94 -7.15 1.32 -6.00
C GLY A 94 -6.27 0.60 -4.97
N ALA A 95 -6.75 -0.54 -4.45
CA ALA A 95 -5.98 -1.39 -3.54
C ALA A 95 -4.71 -1.92 -4.20
N ILE A 96 -4.82 -2.51 -5.40
CA ILE A 96 -3.68 -3.08 -6.15
C ILE A 96 -2.62 -2.01 -6.41
N LEU A 97 -3.02 -0.85 -6.94
CA LEU A 97 -2.10 0.25 -7.22
C LEU A 97 -1.46 0.81 -5.93
N GLY A 98 -2.23 0.90 -4.84
CA GLY A 98 -1.73 1.32 -3.53
C GLY A 98 -0.66 0.37 -2.99
N VAL A 99 -0.90 -0.94 -3.03
CA VAL A 99 0.08 -1.95 -2.61
C VAL A 99 1.33 -1.91 -3.49
N GLY A 100 1.16 -1.79 -4.80
CA GLY A 100 2.28 -1.62 -5.74
C GLY A 100 3.14 -0.40 -5.41
N ARG A 101 2.52 0.73 -5.02
CA ARG A 101 3.24 1.92 -4.55
C ARG A 101 3.99 1.61 -3.25
N ALA A 102 3.33 1.08 -2.23
CA ALA A 102 3.96 0.78 -0.93
C ALA A 102 5.16 -0.17 -1.06
N ALA A 103 5.10 -1.14 -1.96
CA ALA A 103 6.19 -2.09 -2.19
C ALA A 103 7.49 -1.43 -2.64
N GLY A 104 7.43 -0.23 -3.23
CA GLY A 104 8.60 0.55 -3.66
C GLY A 104 8.97 1.71 -2.74
N GLU A 105 8.29 1.91 -1.62
CA GLU A 105 8.57 3.03 -0.71
C GLU A 105 9.73 2.67 0.23
N THR A 106 10.78 3.51 0.25
CA THR A 106 11.96 3.31 1.11
C THR A 106 11.93 4.18 2.37
N ALA A 107 11.56 5.46 2.21
CA ALA A 107 11.66 6.45 3.28
C ALA A 107 10.87 6.11 4.57
N PRO A 108 9.62 5.62 4.50
CA PRO A 108 8.88 5.27 5.71
C PRO A 108 9.46 4.06 6.44
N ILE A 109 9.92 3.07 5.67
CA ILE A 109 10.43 1.79 6.19
C ILE A 109 11.76 2.02 6.93
N LEU A 110 12.61 2.91 6.41
CA LEU A 110 13.89 3.31 7.01
C LEU A 110 13.79 3.62 8.51
N PHE A 111 12.71 4.29 8.93
CA PHE A 111 12.54 4.72 10.32
C PHE A 111 11.71 3.77 11.17
N THR A 112 11.05 2.77 10.57
CA THR A 112 9.96 2.04 11.25
C THR A 112 10.10 0.53 11.25
N ALA A 113 10.80 -0.07 10.27
CA ALA A 113 10.88 -1.53 10.15
C ALA A 113 12.20 -2.06 9.60
N ALA A 114 12.96 -1.24 8.87
CA ALA A 114 14.12 -1.68 8.11
C ALA A 114 15.35 -1.98 8.97
N THR A 115 15.97 -3.13 8.71
CA THR A 115 17.36 -3.43 9.09
C THR A 115 18.26 -3.52 7.88
N PHE A 116 19.53 -3.11 8.05
CA PHE A 116 20.53 -3.16 6.98
C PHE A 116 20.82 -4.60 6.55
N TYR A 117 21.04 -5.47 7.53
CA TYR A 117 21.28 -6.89 7.30
C TYR A 117 20.91 -7.69 8.55
N THR A 118 20.18 -8.78 8.33
CA THR A 118 19.86 -9.76 9.36
C THR A 118 19.89 -11.15 8.74
N ALA A 119 20.53 -12.10 9.42
CA ALA A 119 20.71 -13.48 8.93
C ALA A 119 19.50 -14.39 9.18
N HIS A 120 18.46 -13.89 9.87
CA HIS A 120 17.31 -14.66 10.31
C HIS A 120 16.01 -14.05 9.78
N LEU A 121 15.07 -14.90 9.38
CA LEU A 121 13.71 -14.44 9.07
C LEU A 121 13.01 -13.95 10.35
N PRO A 122 12.15 -12.92 10.25
CA PRO A 122 11.33 -12.48 11.38
C PRO A 122 10.45 -13.63 11.85
N ARG A 123 10.44 -13.86 13.16
CA ARG A 123 9.62 -14.89 13.82
C ARG A 123 8.35 -14.30 14.41
N SER A 124 8.32 -12.99 14.61
CA SER A 124 7.21 -12.23 15.18
C SER A 124 6.89 -10.97 14.35
N LEU A 125 5.69 -10.42 14.52
CA LEU A 125 5.29 -9.12 13.96
C LEU A 125 6.07 -7.95 14.56
N PHE A 126 6.68 -8.16 15.72
CA PHE A 126 7.52 -7.18 16.42
C PHE A 126 9.00 -7.26 16.02
N ASP A 127 9.36 -8.16 15.12
CA ASP A 127 10.73 -8.28 14.63
C ASP A 127 10.98 -7.33 13.46
N GLU A 128 12.24 -6.92 13.31
CA GLU A 128 12.71 -6.11 12.20
C GLU A 128 12.76 -6.91 10.90
N VAL A 129 12.70 -6.22 9.75
CA VAL A 129 12.72 -6.86 8.44
C VAL A 129 13.63 -6.20 7.44
N MET A 130 14.12 -7.01 6.51
CA MET A 130 14.86 -6.54 5.36
C MET A 130 13.90 -6.26 4.21
N ALA A 131 13.74 -4.99 3.85
CA ALA A 131 12.95 -4.58 2.70
C ALA A 131 13.87 -4.40 1.49
N LEU A 132 13.50 -4.98 0.34
CA LEU A 132 14.26 -4.86 -0.90
C LEU A 132 14.55 -3.40 -1.32
N PRO A 133 13.58 -2.44 -1.25
CA PRO A 133 13.85 -1.04 -1.57
C PRO A 133 14.91 -0.41 -0.65
N TYR A 134 14.90 -0.79 0.63
CA TYR A 134 15.90 -0.34 1.59
C TYR A 134 17.26 -0.99 1.35
N HIS A 135 17.29 -2.28 1.02
CA HIS A 135 18.54 -2.98 0.69
C HIS A 135 19.26 -2.34 -0.49
N ILE A 136 18.52 -1.91 -1.53
CA ILE A 136 19.09 -1.17 -2.67
C ILE A 136 19.69 0.17 -2.20
N TYR A 137 18.96 0.92 -1.38
CA TYR A 137 19.44 2.19 -0.83
C TYR A 137 20.72 2.03 0.00
N ALA A 138 20.72 1.03 0.89
CA ALA A 138 21.84 0.65 1.72
C ALA A 138 23.09 0.27 0.91
N LEU A 139 22.94 -0.55 -0.14
CA LEU A 139 24.05 -0.93 -1.02
C LEU A 139 24.63 0.26 -1.79
N MET A 140 23.81 1.23 -2.18
CA MET A 140 24.24 2.41 -2.93
C MET A 140 24.88 3.50 -2.06
N THR A 141 24.52 3.58 -0.77
CA THR A 141 24.88 4.72 0.10
C THR A 141 25.86 4.34 1.21
N GLU A 142 25.76 3.14 1.76
CA GLU A 142 26.51 2.71 2.95
C GLU A 142 27.61 1.69 2.61
N GLY A 143 27.85 1.47 1.32
CA GLY A 143 28.78 0.47 0.82
C GLY A 143 30.26 0.90 0.90
N THR A 144 31.11 0.02 1.45
CA THR A 144 32.57 0.22 1.50
C THR A 144 33.30 -0.16 0.21
N PHE A 145 32.67 -0.96 -0.66
CA PHE A 145 33.24 -1.44 -1.92
C PHE A 145 32.28 -1.22 -3.09
N PRO A 146 32.21 0.01 -3.64
CA PRO A 146 31.25 0.39 -4.67
C PRO A 146 31.30 -0.51 -5.91
N GLU A 147 32.50 -0.91 -6.35
CA GLU A 147 32.69 -1.73 -7.55
C GLU A 147 31.97 -3.09 -7.48
N LYS A 148 31.85 -3.67 -6.28
CA LYS A 148 31.17 -4.96 -6.08
C LYS A 148 29.69 -4.78 -5.71
N GLN A 149 29.34 -3.69 -5.05
CA GLN A 149 27.99 -3.48 -4.50
C GLN A 149 27.01 -2.88 -5.50
N VAL A 150 27.49 -2.02 -6.41
CA VAL A 150 26.64 -1.39 -7.44
C VAL A 150 25.99 -2.44 -8.36
N PRO A 151 26.71 -3.45 -8.89
CA PRO A 151 26.09 -4.51 -9.68
C PRO A 151 25.04 -5.31 -8.89
N ILE A 152 25.27 -5.56 -7.60
CA ILE A 152 24.33 -6.28 -6.74
C ILE A 152 23.06 -5.44 -6.54
N ALA A 153 23.20 -4.13 -6.31
CA ALA A 153 22.07 -3.23 -6.15
C ALA A 153 21.19 -3.17 -7.42
N PHE A 154 21.80 -3.15 -8.61
CA PHE A 154 21.05 -3.28 -9.87
C PHE A 154 20.35 -4.64 -10.00
N GLY A 155 21.01 -5.73 -9.60
CA GLY A 155 20.39 -7.05 -9.53
C GLY A 155 19.18 -7.08 -8.60
N THR A 156 19.29 -6.53 -7.40
CA THR A 156 18.18 -6.39 -6.44
C THR A 156 17.06 -5.52 -7.01
N ALA A 157 17.38 -4.44 -7.72
CA ALA A 157 16.39 -3.59 -8.36
C ALA A 157 15.59 -4.33 -9.43
N VAL A 158 16.25 -5.15 -10.26
CA VAL A 158 15.57 -6.02 -11.25
C VAL A 158 14.66 -7.02 -10.56
N VAL A 159 15.11 -7.66 -9.48
CA VAL A 159 14.28 -8.60 -8.70
C VAL A 159 13.05 -7.91 -8.12
N LEU A 160 13.23 -6.74 -7.51
CA LEU A 160 12.12 -5.94 -6.98
C LEU A 160 11.12 -5.57 -8.09
N LEU A 161 11.62 -5.11 -9.24
CA LEU A 161 10.79 -4.71 -10.38
C LEU A 161 9.99 -5.90 -10.90
N LEU A 162 10.62 -7.06 -11.13
CA LEU A 162 9.94 -8.28 -11.58
C LEU A 162 8.88 -8.75 -10.57
N LEU A 163 9.19 -8.69 -9.27
CA LEU A 163 8.26 -9.06 -8.20
C LEU A 163 7.03 -8.15 -8.19
N VAL A 164 7.23 -6.83 -8.22
CA VAL A 164 6.14 -5.85 -8.21
C VAL A 164 5.29 -5.96 -9.49
N LEU A 165 5.91 -6.08 -10.66
CA LEU A 165 5.19 -6.28 -11.91
C LEU A 165 4.43 -7.61 -11.92
N GLY A 166 5.02 -8.69 -11.41
CA GLY A 166 4.40 -10.00 -11.32
C GLY A 166 3.14 -9.98 -10.43
N ILE A 167 3.25 -9.42 -9.22
CA ILE A 167 2.12 -9.29 -8.28
C ILE A 167 1.01 -8.43 -8.88
N ASN A 168 1.34 -7.26 -9.44
CA ASN A 168 0.35 -6.36 -10.02
C ASN A 168 -0.34 -6.98 -11.24
N SER A 169 0.42 -7.61 -12.13
CA SER A 169 -0.12 -8.28 -13.31
C SER A 169 -1.03 -9.44 -12.93
N PHE A 170 -0.62 -10.26 -11.96
CA PHE A 170 -1.44 -11.35 -11.44
C PHE A 170 -2.74 -10.84 -10.79
N ALA A 171 -2.66 -9.78 -9.99
CA ALA A 171 -3.82 -9.18 -9.36
C ALA A 171 -4.81 -8.58 -10.37
N ILE A 172 -4.31 -7.91 -11.42
CA ILE A 172 -5.12 -7.39 -12.52
C ILE A 172 -5.76 -8.55 -13.31
N TRP A 173 -5.02 -9.61 -13.60
CA TRP A 173 -5.54 -10.79 -14.28
C TRP A 173 -6.66 -11.48 -13.49
N LEU A 174 -6.47 -11.67 -12.18
CA LEU A 174 -7.49 -12.25 -11.29
C LEU A 174 -8.76 -11.38 -11.27
N ARG A 175 -8.61 -10.05 -11.23
CA ARG A 175 -9.72 -9.11 -11.33
C ARG A 175 -10.46 -9.24 -12.65
N TYR A 176 -9.75 -9.34 -13.77
CA TYR A 176 -10.37 -9.49 -15.09
C TYR A 176 -11.16 -10.79 -15.22
N ARG A 177 -10.62 -11.89 -14.66
CA ARG A 177 -11.34 -13.17 -14.60
C ARG A 177 -12.63 -13.07 -13.77
N ARG A 178 -12.60 -12.37 -12.63
CA ARG A 178 -13.80 -12.17 -11.79
C ARG A 178 -14.83 -11.26 -12.45
N ARG A 179 -14.43 -10.25 -13.23
CA ARG A 179 -15.37 -9.41 -14.01
C ARG A 179 -16.15 -10.17 -15.08
N ARG A 180 -15.64 -11.29 -15.60
CA ARG A 180 -16.34 -12.11 -16.60
C ARG A 180 -17.35 -13.09 -16.01
N ALA A 181 -17.33 -13.30 -14.69
CA ALA A 181 -18.23 -14.21 -13.98
C ALA A 181 -19.45 -13.50 -13.37
N TRP A 182 -19.56 -12.18 -13.57
CA TRP A 182 -20.62 -11.29 -13.07
C TRP A 182 -21.24 -10.57 -14.27
#